data_AF-A0A090RMF3-F1
#
_entry.id   AF-A0A090RMF3-F1
#
_cell.length_a   1.000
_cell.length_b   1.000
_cell.length_c   1.000
_cell.angle_alpha   90.00
_cell.angle_beta   90.00
_cell.angle_gamma   90.00
#
_symmetry.space_group_name_H-M   'P 1'
#
loop_
_entity.id
_entity.type
_entity.pdbx_description
1 polymer ?
#
loop_
_entity_poly.entity_id
_entity_poly.type
_entity_poly.pdbx_seq_one_letter_code
_entity_poly.pdbx_strand_id
1 'polypeptide(L)'
;MFVLMIENTGAAYALPEKGIVGQHAVFDPAVLEAPSINDEFKAQYSEEQTKVFLKRANRMNTITYPFNPLDAVGWHGDLSVLKLNWRDIRPLMSHRYHLPPSAHTTFVGNGFVVCTFVPRPIESDPGALKVPFYHNNDDYDEVLFYHAGDFFSRDNIEAGMMTFHPAGFTHGPHPKAFQAGLEAKKTFTDEVAVMIDTRNALEHTSAAADVENSEYVYSWKVGK
;
A
#
# COMPACT_ATOMS: atom_id res chain seq x y z
N MET A 1 16.49 -4.58 -1.73
CA MET A 1 15.46 -3.69 -1.15
C MET A 1 14.46 -3.41 -2.25
N PHE A 2 13.18 -3.68 -2.02
CA PHE A 2 12.10 -3.40 -2.96
C PHE A 2 11.31 -2.19 -2.46
N VAL A 3 10.89 -1.32 -3.36
CA VAL A 3 10.18 -0.08 -3.03
C VAL A 3 8.97 0.07 -3.96
N LEU A 4 7.82 0.36 -3.37
CA LEU A 4 6.64 0.84 -4.08
C LEU A 4 6.60 2.36 -4.00
N MET A 5 6.41 3.03 -5.13
CA MET A 5 6.22 4.48 -5.20
C MET A 5 4.90 4.78 -5.89
N ILE A 6 4.06 5.59 -5.24
CA ILE A 6 2.74 5.98 -5.75
C ILE A 6 2.75 7.50 -5.94
N GLU A 7 2.59 7.95 -7.18
CA GLU A 7 2.53 9.38 -7.53
C GLU A 7 1.06 9.84 -7.63
N ASN A 8 0.60 10.62 -6.66
CA ASN A 8 -0.72 11.24 -6.70
C ASN A 8 -0.65 12.53 -7.52
N THR A 9 -1.20 12.52 -8.73
CA THR A 9 -1.26 13.71 -9.58
C THR A 9 -2.62 14.41 -9.41
N GLY A 10 -2.60 15.67 -8.96
CA GLY A 10 -3.80 16.52 -8.89
C GLY A 10 -4.40 16.75 -7.49
N ALA A 11 -3.88 16.12 -6.44
CA ALA A 11 -4.24 16.44 -5.06
C ALA A 11 -3.15 16.03 -4.06
N ALA A 12 -3.27 16.50 -2.81
CA ALA A 12 -2.53 15.95 -1.68
C ALA A 12 -3.10 14.58 -1.28
N TYR A 13 -2.32 13.77 -0.57
CA TYR A 13 -2.87 12.64 0.17
C TYR A 13 -3.67 13.15 1.38
N ALA A 14 -4.80 12.50 1.67
CA ALA A 14 -5.63 12.77 2.82
C ALA A 14 -5.81 11.52 3.69
N LEU A 15 -6.20 11.72 4.95
CA LEU A 15 -6.70 10.62 5.78
C LEU A 15 -8.12 10.24 5.34
N PRO A 16 -8.48 8.95 5.35
CA PRO A 16 -9.84 8.55 4.99
C PRO A 16 -10.84 8.97 6.06
N GLU A 17 -12.09 9.15 5.65
CA GLU A 17 -13.19 9.26 6.61
C GLU A 17 -13.33 7.97 7.41
N LYS A 18 -13.49 8.09 8.73
CA LYS A 18 -13.54 6.94 9.64
C LYS A 18 -14.96 6.57 10.06
N GLY A 19 -15.97 7.39 9.74
CA GLY A 19 -17.36 7.12 10.11
C GLY A 19 -17.54 6.73 11.59
N ILE A 20 -18.29 5.66 11.83
CA ILE A 20 -18.68 5.22 13.18
C ILE A 20 -17.53 4.60 14.00
N VAL A 21 -16.40 4.22 13.37
CA VAL A 21 -15.28 3.59 14.11
C VAL A 21 -14.39 4.61 14.82
N GLY A 22 -14.56 5.91 14.53
CA GLY A 22 -13.86 7.00 15.20
C GLY A 22 -12.44 7.25 14.70
N GLN A 23 -11.84 8.33 15.20
CA GLN A 23 -10.59 8.90 14.67
C GLN A 23 -9.34 8.02 14.88
N HIS A 24 -9.36 7.10 15.85
CA HIS A 24 -8.21 6.25 16.17
C HIS A 24 -8.09 5.00 15.30
N ALA A 25 -9.08 4.75 14.43
CA ALA A 25 -9.06 3.65 13.47
C ALA A 25 -8.57 4.15 12.09
N VAL A 26 -7.80 3.40 11.32
CA VAL A 26 -7.06 2.19 11.67
C VAL A 26 -5.76 2.50 12.42
N PHE A 27 -5.41 3.77 12.60
CA PHE A 27 -4.29 4.20 13.44
C PHE A 27 -4.66 5.53 14.11
N ASP A 28 -3.96 5.85 15.21
CA ASP A 28 -4.12 7.14 15.87
C ASP A 28 -3.30 8.19 15.12
N PRO A 29 -3.88 9.28 14.60
CA PRO A 29 -3.12 10.31 13.88
C PRO A 29 -1.92 10.87 14.65
N ALA A 30 -1.89 10.77 15.98
CA ALA A 30 -0.73 11.16 16.80
C ALA A 30 0.54 10.34 16.54
N VAL A 31 0.45 9.18 15.88
CA VAL A 31 1.62 8.37 15.47
C VAL A 31 2.26 8.86 14.18
N LEU A 32 1.65 9.82 13.47
CA LEU A 32 2.23 10.40 12.27
C LEU A 32 3.43 11.25 12.64
N GLU A 33 4.59 10.91 12.07
CA GLU A 33 5.84 11.62 12.32
C GLU A 33 6.09 12.64 11.20
N ALA A 34 6.19 13.92 11.56
CA ALA A 34 6.68 14.98 10.68
C ALA A 34 8.21 15.09 10.77
N PRO A 35 8.90 15.55 9.72
CA PRO A 35 10.34 15.78 9.77
C PRO A 35 10.69 16.86 10.80
N SER A 36 11.84 16.69 11.45
CA SER A 36 12.46 17.70 12.31
C SER A 36 13.76 18.20 11.68
N ILE A 37 14.11 19.46 11.93
CA ILE A 37 15.42 20.00 11.59
C ILE A 37 16.42 19.46 12.61
N ASN A 38 16.98 18.29 12.31
CA ASN A 38 17.95 17.59 13.13
C ASN A 38 19.39 17.86 12.63
N ASP A 39 20.39 17.28 13.30
CA ASP A 39 21.79 17.48 12.94
C ASP A 39 22.15 16.88 11.57
N GLU A 40 21.47 15.81 11.16
CA GLU A 40 21.63 15.19 9.83
C GLU A 40 21.13 16.11 8.70
N PHE A 41 20.03 16.83 8.93
CA PHE A 41 19.54 17.84 8.00
C PHE A 41 20.51 19.03 7.93
N LYS A 42 20.95 19.54 9.10
CA LYS A 42 21.90 20.67 9.17
C LYS A 42 23.26 20.35 8.54
N ALA A 43 23.71 19.09 8.61
CA ALA A 43 24.95 18.65 7.98
C ALA A 43 24.93 18.78 6.44
N GLN A 44 23.75 18.94 5.83
CA GLN A 44 23.60 19.15 4.38
C GLN A 44 23.79 20.61 3.97
N TYR A 45 23.79 21.55 4.93
CA TYR A 45 24.01 22.97 4.64
C TYR A 45 25.38 23.15 4.01
N SER A 46 25.41 23.75 2.83
CA SER A 46 26.63 23.84 2.03
C SER A 46 26.55 25.00 1.05
N GLU A 47 27.67 25.69 0.86
CA GLU A 47 27.88 26.68 -0.20
C GLU A 47 28.37 26.02 -1.51
N GLU A 48 28.27 24.70 -1.61
CA GLU A 48 28.57 23.97 -2.84
C GLU A 48 27.40 24.05 -3.82
N GLN A 49 27.74 24.21 -5.10
CA GLN A 49 26.76 24.26 -6.18
C GLN A 49 25.93 22.97 -6.22
N THR A 50 24.61 23.11 -6.08
CA THR A 50 23.67 21.99 -6.02
C THR A 50 22.66 22.06 -7.16
N LYS A 51 22.40 20.92 -7.80
CA LYS A 51 21.37 20.78 -8.83
C LYS A 51 20.10 20.20 -8.23
N VAL A 52 18.98 20.88 -8.45
CA VAL A 52 17.63 20.41 -8.10
C VAL A 52 16.91 20.03 -9.38
N PHE A 53 16.41 18.79 -9.43
CA PHE A 53 15.63 18.28 -10.55
C PHE A 53 14.14 18.48 -10.28
N LEU A 54 13.48 19.25 -11.15
CA LEU A 54 12.05 19.55 -11.06
C LEU A 54 11.27 18.76 -12.11
N LYS A 55 10.39 17.85 -11.69
CA LYS A 55 9.45 17.16 -12.56
C LYS A 55 8.16 17.97 -12.71
N ARG A 56 7.74 18.24 -13.95
CA ARG A 56 6.41 18.80 -14.27
C ARG A 56 5.92 18.27 -15.61
N ALA A 57 4.68 17.78 -15.65
CA ALA A 57 4.06 17.22 -16.86
C ALA A 57 4.95 16.18 -17.57
N ASN A 58 5.52 15.24 -16.79
CA ASN A 58 6.45 14.22 -17.25
C ASN A 58 7.73 14.75 -17.93
N ARG A 59 8.10 16.01 -17.68
CA ARG A 59 9.37 16.60 -18.12
C ARG A 59 10.22 16.98 -16.92
N MET A 60 11.52 16.82 -17.08
CA MET A 60 12.52 17.22 -16.08
C MET A 60 13.14 18.55 -16.47
N ASN A 61 13.18 19.48 -15.52
CA ASN A 61 13.97 20.71 -15.59
C ASN A 61 15.09 20.64 -14.54
N THR A 62 16.20 21.33 -14.77
CA THR A 62 17.29 21.43 -13.79
C THR A 62 17.42 22.87 -13.33
N ILE A 63 17.32 23.09 -12.03
CA ILE A 63 17.63 24.36 -11.38
C ILE A 63 18.99 24.19 -10.71
N THR A 64 19.92 25.11 -10.95
CA THR A 64 21.26 25.07 -10.35
C THR A 64 21.39 26.22 -9.37
N TYR A 65 21.59 25.90 -8.10
CA TYR A 65 21.86 26.85 -7.03
C TYR A 65 23.37 26.91 -6.77
N PRO A 66 23.94 28.07 -6.42
CA PRO A 66 25.33 28.17 -6.01
C PRO A 66 25.58 27.61 -4.60
N PHE A 67 24.53 27.12 -3.92
CA PHE A 67 24.53 26.51 -2.58
C PHE A 67 23.54 25.33 -2.54
N ASN A 68 23.47 24.57 -1.44
CA ASN A 68 22.44 23.56 -1.22
C ASN A 68 21.14 24.20 -0.68
N PRO A 69 20.01 24.16 -1.41
CA PRO A 69 18.77 24.82 -1.00
C PRO A 69 18.00 24.11 0.12
N LEU A 70 18.53 23.02 0.68
CA LEU A 70 18.01 22.38 1.90
C LEU A 70 18.56 23.08 3.16
N ASP A 71 18.30 24.38 3.30
CA ASP A 71 18.91 25.29 4.29
C ASP A 71 17.92 25.86 5.33
N ALA A 72 16.71 25.30 5.40
CA ALA A 72 15.66 25.77 6.30
C ALA A 72 16.12 25.73 7.78
N VAL A 73 15.99 26.86 8.48
CA VAL A 73 16.31 26.98 9.93
C VAL A 73 15.10 26.77 10.84
N GLY A 74 13.90 26.80 10.28
CA GLY A 74 12.61 26.64 10.96
C GLY A 74 11.48 26.64 9.95
N TRP A 75 10.31 26.16 10.36
CA TRP A 75 9.09 26.18 9.54
C TRP A 75 7.83 26.20 10.41
N HIS A 76 6.72 26.66 9.84
CA HIS A 76 5.39 26.62 10.43
C HIS A 76 4.35 26.47 9.31
N GLY A 77 3.37 25.61 9.49
CA GLY A 77 2.31 25.34 8.50
C GLY A 77 1.75 23.92 8.65
N ASP A 78 0.82 23.58 7.77
CA ASP A 78 0.14 22.28 7.70
C ASP A 78 0.55 21.44 6.47
N LEU A 79 1.14 22.07 5.45
CA LEU A 79 1.73 21.38 4.30
C LEU A 79 3.09 20.79 4.67
N SER A 80 3.11 19.49 4.98
CA SER A 80 4.32 18.78 5.39
C SER A 80 4.39 17.36 4.81
N VAL A 81 5.55 16.72 4.98
CA VAL A 81 5.76 15.30 4.72
C VAL A 81 5.46 14.54 6.00
N LEU A 82 4.76 13.41 5.90
CA LEU A 82 4.42 12.56 7.05
C LEU A 82 4.91 11.14 6.82
N LYS A 83 5.35 10.51 7.90
CA LYS A 83 5.71 9.09 7.94
C LYS A 83 4.72 8.37 8.85
N LEU A 84 4.17 7.27 8.35
CA LEU A 84 3.41 6.29 9.12
C LEU A 84 4.19 4.98 9.15
N ASN A 85 4.53 4.48 10.33
CA ASN A 85 5.09 3.14 10.47
C ASN A 85 3.94 2.14 10.52
N TRP A 86 3.99 1.11 9.67
CA TRP A 86 2.92 0.11 9.61
C TRP A 86 2.71 -0.62 10.94
N ARG A 87 3.74 -0.67 11.80
CA ARG A 87 3.64 -1.28 13.14
C ARG A 87 2.71 -0.52 14.09
N ASP A 88 2.41 0.74 13.79
CA ASP A 88 1.49 1.56 14.57
C ASP A 88 0.03 1.45 14.06
N ILE A 89 -0.21 0.66 13.02
CA ILE A 89 -1.54 0.37 12.50
C ILE A 89 -2.22 -0.70 13.35
N ARG A 90 -3.47 -0.45 13.71
CA ARG A 90 -4.37 -1.31 14.47
C ARG A 90 -5.47 -1.79 13.52
N PRO A 91 -5.28 -2.95 12.87
CA PRO A 91 -6.17 -3.41 11.81
C PRO A 91 -7.59 -3.60 12.35
N LEU A 92 -8.58 -3.03 11.65
CA LEU A 92 -9.98 -3.31 11.93
C LEU A 92 -10.30 -4.76 11.56
N MET A 93 -11.08 -5.41 12.42
CA MET A 93 -11.34 -6.84 12.34
C MET A 93 -12.78 -7.14 12.74
N SER A 94 -13.37 -8.15 12.10
CA SER A 94 -14.62 -8.76 12.53
C SER A 94 -14.36 -10.20 12.92
N HIS A 95 -14.90 -10.62 14.06
CA HIS A 95 -14.74 -11.99 14.54
C HIS A 95 -15.44 -13.04 13.65
N ARG A 96 -16.45 -12.64 12.86
CA ARG A 96 -17.28 -13.55 12.01
C ARG A 96 -17.21 -13.30 10.52
N TYR A 97 -16.49 -12.28 10.07
CA TYR A 97 -16.51 -11.89 8.66
C TYR A 97 -15.18 -11.31 8.24
N HIS A 98 -14.69 -11.73 7.08
CA HIS A 98 -13.49 -11.15 6.49
C HIS A 98 -13.83 -9.78 5.92
N LEU A 99 -13.35 -8.71 6.57
CA LEU A 99 -13.66 -7.35 6.15
C LEU A 99 -13.10 -7.05 4.75
N PRO A 100 -13.80 -6.23 3.94
CA PRO A 100 -13.28 -5.82 2.65
C PRO A 100 -12.01 -4.98 2.84
N PRO A 101 -11.11 -4.95 1.84
CA PRO A 101 -9.85 -4.21 1.90
C PRO A 101 -9.98 -2.74 2.30
N SER A 102 -11.07 -2.07 1.93
CA SER A 102 -11.33 -0.66 2.25
C SER A 102 -11.36 -0.38 3.76
N ALA A 103 -11.63 -1.37 4.60
CA ALA A 103 -11.51 -1.26 6.06
C ALA A 103 -10.07 -1.00 6.52
N HIS A 104 -9.08 -1.25 5.66
CA HIS A 104 -7.65 -1.07 5.90
C HIS A 104 -7.06 0.18 5.22
N THR A 105 -7.93 1.09 4.74
CA THR A 105 -7.49 2.36 4.12
C THR A 105 -6.63 3.18 5.09
N THR A 106 -5.39 3.48 4.69
CA THR A 106 -4.49 4.37 5.42
C THR A 106 -4.47 5.78 4.84
N PHE A 107 -4.51 5.91 3.50
CA PHE A 107 -4.49 7.19 2.80
C PHE A 107 -5.45 7.18 1.63
N VAL A 108 -5.97 8.36 1.28
CA VAL A 108 -6.82 8.59 0.10
C VAL A 108 -6.10 9.57 -0.81
N GLY A 109 -6.07 9.27 -2.10
CA GLY A 109 -5.60 10.16 -3.15
C GLY A 109 -6.74 10.62 -4.05
N ASN A 110 -6.40 11.29 -5.16
CA ASN A 110 -7.41 11.70 -6.12
C ASN A 110 -7.88 10.51 -6.97
N GLY A 111 -9.01 9.90 -6.59
CA GLY A 111 -9.61 8.78 -7.33
C GLY A 111 -9.03 7.40 -7.02
N PHE A 112 -8.24 7.29 -5.94
CA PHE A 112 -7.71 6.01 -5.46
C PHE A 112 -7.56 5.99 -3.94
N VAL A 113 -7.50 4.80 -3.36
CA VAL A 113 -7.19 4.59 -1.94
C VAL A 113 -5.95 3.73 -1.78
N VAL A 114 -5.21 3.95 -0.70
CA VAL A 114 -4.09 3.12 -0.27
C VAL A 114 -4.53 2.34 0.95
N CYS A 115 -4.61 1.02 0.82
CA CYS A 115 -4.93 0.11 1.91
C CYS A 115 -3.64 -0.56 2.39
N THR A 116 -3.37 -0.53 3.70
CA THR A 116 -2.18 -1.18 4.27
C THR A 116 -2.62 -2.35 5.13
N PHE A 117 -2.32 -3.56 4.66
CA PHE A 117 -2.51 -4.79 5.42
C PHE A 117 -1.31 -5.01 6.34
N VAL A 118 -1.60 -5.33 7.59
CA VAL A 118 -0.61 -5.54 8.63
C VAL A 118 -0.93 -6.80 9.43
N PRO A 119 0.04 -7.38 10.16
CA PRO A 119 -0.16 -8.57 10.96
C PRO A 119 -1.36 -8.46 11.89
N ARG A 120 -2.21 -9.50 11.89
CA ARG A 120 -3.48 -9.49 12.62
C ARG A 120 -3.92 -10.90 13.03
N PRO A 121 -4.76 -11.02 14.06
CA PRO A 121 -5.51 -12.26 14.29
C PRO A 121 -6.38 -12.61 13.09
N ILE A 122 -6.57 -13.91 12.86
CA ILE A 122 -7.55 -14.42 11.89
C ILE A 122 -8.95 -14.43 12.55
N GLU A 123 -10.01 -14.34 11.74
CA GLU A 123 -11.40 -14.40 12.20
C GLU A 123 -11.60 -15.62 13.12
N SER A 124 -12.28 -15.47 14.27
CA SER A 124 -12.34 -16.54 15.29
C SER A 124 -13.55 -17.47 15.14
N ASP A 125 -14.62 -17.02 14.49
CA ASP A 125 -15.85 -17.80 14.37
C ASP A 125 -15.68 -19.01 13.42
N PRO A 126 -16.06 -20.23 13.81
CA PRO A 126 -15.84 -21.41 12.97
C PRO A 126 -16.44 -21.35 11.56
N GLY A 127 -17.52 -20.59 11.35
CA GLY A 127 -18.17 -20.42 10.05
C GLY A 127 -17.60 -19.31 9.18
N ALA A 128 -16.68 -18.49 9.70
CA ALA A 128 -16.09 -17.39 8.95
C ALA A 128 -15.03 -17.86 7.97
N LEU A 129 -15.02 -17.28 6.76
CA LEU A 129 -13.90 -17.42 5.83
C LEU A 129 -12.63 -16.82 6.45
N LYS A 130 -11.54 -17.59 6.45
CA LYS A 130 -10.24 -17.23 7.04
C LYS A 130 -9.26 -16.61 6.04
N VAL A 131 -9.69 -16.57 4.79
CA VAL A 131 -8.99 -15.98 3.64
C VAL A 131 -9.94 -14.96 3.00
N PRO A 132 -9.42 -14.05 2.17
CA PRO A 132 -10.27 -13.19 1.35
C PRO A 132 -11.30 -14.03 0.57
N PHE A 133 -12.47 -13.45 0.32
CA PHE A 133 -13.50 -14.08 -0.50
C PHE A 133 -13.15 -13.92 -2.00
N TYR A 134 -13.62 -14.86 -2.82
CA TYR A 134 -13.58 -14.70 -4.28
C TYR A 134 -14.46 -13.51 -4.67
N HIS A 135 -13.94 -12.64 -5.53
CA HIS A 135 -14.65 -11.46 -5.99
C HIS A 135 -14.10 -10.93 -7.31
N ASN A 136 -14.81 -9.96 -7.85
CA ASN A 136 -14.39 -9.04 -8.88
C ASN A 136 -14.77 -7.64 -8.40
N ASN A 137 -13.94 -6.66 -8.70
CA ASN A 137 -14.22 -5.26 -8.43
C ASN A 137 -14.54 -4.60 -9.77
N ASP A 138 -15.78 -4.19 -9.97
CA ASP A 138 -16.23 -3.65 -11.26
C ASP A 138 -15.94 -2.15 -11.40
N ASP A 139 -15.57 -1.50 -10.31
CA ASP A 139 -15.35 -0.06 -10.24
C ASP A 139 -13.86 0.34 -10.12
N TYR A 140 -13.00 -0.57 -9.66
CA TYR A 140 -11.59 -0.28 -9.36
C TYR A 140 -10.66 -1.34 -9.95
N ASP A 141 -9.54 -0.85 -10.45
CA ASP A 141 -8.31 -1.62 -10.64
C ASP A 141 -7.63 -1.83 -9.29
N GLU A 142 -7.18 -3.05 -8.99
CA GLU A 142 -6.53 -3.40 -7.72
C GLU A 142 -5.07 -3.79 -7.95
N VAL A 143 -4.15 -3.08 -7.31
CA VAL A 143 -2.71 -3.40 -7.32
C VAL A 143 -2.28 -3.76 -5.92
N LEU A 144 -1.74 -4.96 -5.72
CA LEU A 144 -1.13 -5.40 -4.45
C LEU A 144 0.38 -5.43 -4.56
N PHE A 145 1.07 -4.80 -3.62
CA PHE A 145 2.50 -4.92 -3.41
C PHE A 145 2.79 -5.67 -2.11
N TYR A 146 3.60 -6.73 -2.21
CA TYR A 146 3.90 -7.64 -1.12
C TYR A 146 5.19 -7.21 -0.42
N HIS A 147 5.10 -6.64 0.78
CA HIS A 147 6.25 -6.03 1.46
C HIS A 147 7.06 -7.03 2.30
N ALA A 148 6.41 -7.74 3.22
CA ALA A 148 7.05 -8.66 4.16
C ALA A 148 6.07 -9.72 4.71
N GLY A 149 6.60 -10.81 5.26
CA GLY A 149 5.81 -11.88 5.90
C GLY A 149 5.40 -13.02 4.97
N ASP A 150 4.48 -13.87 5.42
CA ASP A 150 3.95 -15.01 4.67
C ASP A 150 2.55 -14.70 4.10
N PHE A 151 2.48 -14.55 2.77
CA PHE A 151 1.27 -14.16 2.02
C PHE A 151 0.32 -15.33 1.82
N PHE A 152 -0.21 -15.83 2.93
CA PHE A 152 -0.93 -17.09 3.03
C PHE A 152 -2.18 -17.21 2.13
N SER A 153 -2.72 -16.10 1.61
CA SER A 153 -3.87 -16.09 0.71
C SER A 153 -3.51 -16.46 -0.74
N ARG A 154 -2.22 -16.44 -1.11
CA ARG A 154 -1.73 -16.70 -2.46
C ARG A 154 -0.45 -17.54 -2.45
N ASP A 155 -0.51 -18.70 -3.09
CA ASP A 155 0.68 -19.52 -3.34
C ASP A 155 1.66 -18.82 -4.30
N ASN A 156 2.97 -19.04 -4.09
CA ASN A 156 4.06 -18.57 -4.96
C ASN A 156 4.17 -17.04 -5.09
N ILE A 157 3.77 -16.31 -4.06
CA ILE A 157 4.00 -14.87 -3.94
C ILE A 157 5.08 -14.60 -2.90
N GLU A 158 6.04 -13.76 -3.24
CA GLU A 158 7.18 -13.42 -2.38
C GLU A 158 7.29 -11.91 -2.16
N ALA A 159 8.06 -11.52 -1.15
CA ALA A 159 8.32 -10.11 -0.86
C ALA A 159 8.98 -9.41 -2.06
N GLY A 160 8.46 -8.24 -2.44
CA GLY A 160 8.87 -7.49 -3.62
C GLY A 160 8.03 -7.75 -4.86
N MET A 161 7.19 -8.78 -4.87
CA MET A 161 6.26 -9.02 -5.97
C MET A 161 5.13 -7.98 -5.98
N MET A 162 4.46 -7.89 -7.12
CA MET A 162 3.25 -7.11 -7.31
C MET A 162 2.23 -7.95 -8.09
N THR A 163 0.96 -7.83 -7.73
CA THR A 163 -0.15 -8.37 -8.52
C THR A 163 -1.07 -7.25 -8.96
N PHE A 164 -1.56 -7.34 -10.19
CA PHE A 164 -2.50 -6.38 -10.75
C PHE A 164 -3.76 -7.13 -11.21
N HIS A 165 -4.92 -6.70 -10.70
CA HIS A 165 -6.24 -7.23 -11.04
C HIS A 165 -7.05 -6.08 -11.65
N PRO A 166 -7.20 -6.04 -12.99
CA PRO A 166 -8.01 -5.02 -13.64
C PRO A 166 -9.48 -5.13 -13.26
N ALA A 167 -10.19 -4.02 -13.32
CA ALA A 167 -11.62 -3.96 -13.02
C ALA A 167 -12.40 -5.00 -13.84
N GLY A 168 -13.32 -5.69 -13.16
CA GLY A 168 -14.16 -6.76 -13.72
C GLY A 168 -13.51 -8.15 -13.79
N PHE A 169 -12.21 -8.29 -13.55
CA PHE A 169 -11.56 -9.61 -13.54
C PHE A 169 -11.76 -10.33 -12.20
N THR A 170 -12.29 -11.55 -12.27
CA THR A 170 -12.50 -12.38 -11.09
C THR A 170 -11.17 -12.86 -10.52
N HIS A 171 -11.00 -12.71 -9.22
CA HIS A 171 -9.86 -13.18 -8.47
C HIS A 171 -10.27 -13.54 -7.04
N GLY A 172 -9.31 -13.98 -6.23
CA GLY A 172 -9.56 -14.45 -4.87
C GLY A 172 -8.41 -15.30 -4.35
N PRO A 173 -8.61 -16.02 -3.23
CA PRO A 173 -7.56 -16.87 -2.68
C PRO A 173 -7.17 -17.96 -3.67
N HIS A 174 -5.90 -18.34 -3.71
CA HIS A 174 -5.48 -19.50 -4.51
C HIS A 174 -6.09 -20.79 -3.93
N PRO A 175 -6.35 -21.84 -4.73
CA PRO A 175 -7.05 -23.03 -4.25
C PRO A 175 -6.41 -23.71 -3.02
N LYS A 176 -5.07 -23.76 -2.92
CA LYS A 176 -4.43 -24.34 -1.73
C LYS A 176 -4.57 -23.45 -0.50
N ALA A 177 -4.45 -22.13 -0.67
CA ALA A 177 -4.71 -21.15 0.39
C ALA A 177 -6.14 -21.24 0.92
N PHE A 178 -7.12 -21.38 0.02
CA PHE A 178 -8.53 -21.58 0.38
C PHE A 178 -8.73 -22.85 1.22
N GLN A 179 -8.16 -23.99 0.80
CA GLN A 179 -8.22 -25.24 1.57
C GLN A 179 -7.52 -25.13 2.93
N ALA A 180 -6.34 -24.51 3.00
CA ALA A 180 -5.63 -24.27 4.25
C ALA A 180 -6.42 -23.36 5.21
N GLY A 181 -7.15 -22.38 4.66
CA GLY A 181 -8.07 -21.53 5.41
C GLY A 181 -9.24 -22.29 6.03
N LEU A 182 -9.83 -23.25 5.29
CA LEU A 182 -10.89 -24.13 5.80
C LEU A 182 -10.41 -25.03 6.94
N GLU A 183 -9.16 -25.49 6.87
CA GLU A 183 -8.53 -26.30 7.91
C GLU A 183 -8.13 -25.48 9.15
N ALA A 184 -8.27 -24.14 9.10
CA ALA A 184 -7.94 -23.20 10.18
C ALA A 184 -6.53 -23.40 10.77
N LYS A 185 -5.54 -23.73 9.92
CA LYS A 185 -4.16 -24.04 10.34
C LYS A 185 -3.45 -22.86 11.02
N LYS A 186 -3.84 -21.64 10.71
CA LYS A 186 -3.28 -20.40 11.28
C LYS A 186 -4.34 -19.65 12.06
N THR A 187 -3.92 -19.02 13.15
CA THR A 187 -4.75 -18.13 13.97
C THR A 187 -4.30 -16.67 13.90
N PHE A 188 -3.18 -16.41 13.22
CA PHE A 188 -2.55 -15.10 13.10
C PHE A 188 -1.83 -15.00 11.75
N THR A 189 -1.86 -13.81 11.13
CA THR A 189 -1.11 -13.48 9.92
C THR A 189 0.08 -12.61 10.27
N ASP A 190 1.19 -12.77 9.56
CA ASP A 190 2.39 -11.95 9.70
C ASP A 190 2.70 -11.12 8.44
N GLU A 191 1.78 -11.11 7.48
CA GLU A 191 1.92 -10.38 6.22
C GLU A 191 1.82 -8.86 6.40
N VAL A 192 2.63 -8.16 5.62
CA VAL A 192 2.53 -6.72 5.37
C VAL A 192 2.44 -6.53 3.85
N ALA A 193 1.33 -5.96 3.40
CA ALA A 193 1.10 -5.66 2.00
C ALA A 193 0.44 -4.29 1.84
N VAL A 194 0.70 -3.64 0.72
CA VAL A 194 0.10 -2.35 0.37
C VAL A 194 -0.71 -2.55 -0.88
N MET A 195 -1.98 -2.14 -0.85
CA MET A 195 -2.85 -2.16 -2.00
C MET A 195 -3.21 -0.76 -2.44
N ILE A 196 -3.36 -0.60 -3.76
CA ILE A 196 -3.91 0.57 -4.39
C ILE A 196 -5.17 0.13 -5.14
N ASP A 197 -6.32 0.61 -4.67
CA ASP A 197 -7.56 0.51 -5.45
C ASP A 197 -7.77 1.86 -6.14
N THR A 198 -7.77 1.86 -7.46
CA THR A 198 -7.91 3.07 -8.28
C THR A 198 -9.09 2.98 -9.22
N ARG A 199 -9.88 4.06 -9.26
CA ARG A 199 -11.05 4.17 -10.14
C ARG A 199 -10.66 4.42 -11.59
N ASN A 200 -9.49 5.03 -11.80
CA ASN A 200 -8.95 5.23 -13.13
C ASN A 200 -8.18 3.99 -13.53
N ALA A 201 -8.52 3.42 -14.69
CA ALA A 201 -7.82 2.27 -15.26
C ALA A 201 -6.32 2.55 -15.39
N LEU A 202 -5.52 1.57 -14.99
CA LEU A 202 -4.07 1.64 -15.05
C LEU A 202 -3.56 1.12 -16.39
N GLU A 203 -2.59 1.84 -16.94
CA GLU A 203 -1.80 1.40 -18.07
C GLU A 203 -0.43 0.95 -17.58
N HIS A 204 0.02 -0.22 -18.03
CA HIS A 204 1.37 -0.68 -17.75
C HIS A 204 2.35 -0.19 -18.82
N THR A 205 3.57 0.12 -18.39
CA THR A 205 4.66 0.43 -19.32
C THR A 205 5.22 -0.86 -19.93
N SER A 206 5.97 -0.74 -21.03
CA SER A 206 6.65 -1.91 -21.64
C SER A 206 7.59 -2.63 -20.68
N ALA A 207 8.16 -1.92 -19.70
CA ALA A 207 9.04 -2.52 -18.69
C ALA A 207 8.31 -3.54 -17.78
N ALA A 208 6.98 -3.47 -17.68
CA ALA A 208 6.21 -4.48 -16.94
C ALA A 208 6.29 -5.86 -17.60
N ALA A 209 6.32 -5.91 -18.94
CA ALA A 209 6.43 -7.16 -19.69
C ALA A 209 7.77 -7.87 -19.45
N ASP A 210 8.83 -7.13 -19.13
CA ASP A 210 10.16 -7.69 -18.86
C ASP A 210 10.22 -8.46 -17.52
N VAL A 211 9.25 -8.25 -16.64
CA VAL A 211 9.19 -8.85 -15.29
C VAL A 211 7.90 -9.62 -15.03
N GLU A 212 7.03 -9.74 -16.02
CA GLU A 212 5.73 -10.40 -15.89
C GLU A 212 5.90 -11.91 -15.64
N ASN A 213 5.18 -12.43 -14.65
CA ASN A 213 4.98 -13.86 -14.50
C ASN A 213 3.75 -14.29 -15.31
N SER A 214 3.97 -14.75 -16.55
CA SER A 214 2.89 -15.19 -17.45
C SER A 214 2.08 -16.38 -16.92
N GLU A 215 2.63 -17.15 -15.98
CA GLU A 215 1.95 -18.30 -15.38
C GLU A 215 0.96 -17.88 -14.28
N TYR A 216 0.98 -16.62 -13.84
CA TYR A 216 0.16 -16.14 -12.73
C TYR A 216 -1.35 -16.35 -12.95
N VAL A 217 -1.83 -16.16 -14.18
CA VAL A 217 -3.24 -16.38 -14.56
C VAL A 217 -3.71 -17.82 -14.30
N TYR A 218 -2.77 -18.78 -14.24
CA TYR A 218 -3.07 -20.19 -14.00
C TYR A 218 -3.06 -20.57 -12.52
N SER A 219 -2.80 -19.63 -11.60
CA SER A 219 -2.75 -19.89 -10.16
C SER A 219 -4.07 -20.44 -9.58
N TRP A 220 -5.20 -20.21 -10.27
CA TRP A 220 -6.51 -20.73 -9.88
C TRP A 220 -6.89 -22.06 -10.53
N LYS A 221 -6.05 -22.63 -11.40
CA LYS A 221 -6.31 -23.96 -11.95
C LYS A 221 -6.18 -25.01 -10.84
N VAL A 222 -7.29 -25.65 -10.52
CA VAL A 222 -7.30 -26.99 -9.92
C VAL A 222 -7.14 -28.02 -11.04
N GLY A 223 -6.49 -29.16 -10.77
CA GLY A 223 -6.02 -30.13 -11.78
C GLY A 223 -7.01 -30.48 -12.90
N LYS A 224 -6.47 -30.90 -14.05
CA LYS A 224 -7.23 -31.23 -15.27
C LYS A 224 -8.46 -32.09 -15.04
#